data_AF-A0A497QX78-F1
#
_entry.id   AF-A0A497QX78-F1
#
_cell.length_a   1.000
_cell.length_b   1.000
_cell.length_c   1.000
_cell.angle_alpha   90.00
_cell.angle_beta   90.00
_cell.angle_gamma   90.00
#
_symmetry.space_group_name_H-M   'P 1'
#
loop_
_entity.id
_entity.type
_entity.pdbx_description
1 polymer ?
#
loop_
_entity_poly.entity_id
_entity_poly.type
_entity_poly.pdbx_seq_one_letter_code
_entity_poly.pdbx_strand_id
1 'polypeptide(L)'
;MAKTALKWVFGIILSVIGFFIAGVVLYGYFVTHKNSLGGLISGVVMGSVAFVPGTILLILAMIDIRKNAFDLRVANILDKYDRITPATLAKKAHASEAKVESSVSRIIGKGLLIVYFDKSTGEFVTQEGRAIAERVIGLIDSKRRTTIEQLTTETGMKADEIKKIVVGMAKRGLFSGTYDWKAGKILSAEAVHLLQKAPKNCPNCGATLSEPPLPGEEIKCDFCGHIVTG
;
A
#
# COMPACT_ATOMS: atom_id res chain seq x y z
N MET A 1 -8.29 17.61 2.14
CA MET A 1 -9.74 17.54 2.39
C MET A 1 -10.38 18.89 2.73
N ALA A 2 -9.78 19.74 3.58
CA ALA A 2 -10.37 21.02 4.01
C ALA A 2 -10.80 21.97 2.86
N LYS A 3 -10.01 22.09 1.78
CA LYS A 3 -10.32 22.99 0.65
C LYS A 3 -11.54 22.55 -0.16
N THR A 4 -11.81 21.25 -0.27
CA THR A 4 -12.98 20.72 -1.01
C THR A 4 -14.25 20.89 -0.19
N ALA A 5 -14.18 20.63 1.12
CA ALA A 5 -15.29 20.85 2.05
C ALA A 5 -15.70 22.32 2.08
N LEU A 6 -14.73 23.25 2.10
CA LEU A 6 -14.98 24.69 2.07
C LEU A 6 -15.74 25.11 0.81
N LYS A 7 -15.30 24.65 -0.37
CA LYS A 7 -15.99 24.94 -1.65
C LYS A 7 -17.43 24.42 -1.67
N TRP A 8 -17.66 23.25 -1.08
CA TRP A 8 -18.98 22.62 -1.02
C TRP A 8 -19.93 23.41 -0.11
N VAL A 9 -19.46 23.78 1.10
CA VAL A 9 -20.24 24.59 2.07
C VAL A 9 -20.56 25.98 1.50
N PHE A 10 -19.55 26.68 0.95
CA PHE A 10 -19.78 27.99 0.32
C PHE A 10 -20.72 27.91 -0.89
N GLY A 11 -20.61 26.86 -1.72
CA GLY A 11 -21.50 26.64 -2.85
C GLY A 11 -22.95 26.45 -2.44
N ILE A 12 -23.21 25.66 -1.40
CA ILE A 12 -24.56 25.46 -0.85
C ILE A 12 -25.11 26.78 -0.29
N ILE A 13 -24.33 27.47 0.55
CA ILE A 13 -24.77 28.74 1.17
C ILE A 13 -25.13 29.78 0.10
N LEU A 14 -24.27 29.98 -0.90
CA LEU A 14 -24.52 30.93 -1.99
C LEU A 14 -25.75 30.55 -2.82
N SER A 15 -25.94 29.25 -3.10
CA SER A 15 -27.10 28.77 -3.85
C SER A 15 -28.41 28.99 -3.09
N VAL A 16 -28.43 28.68 -1.79
CA VAL A 16 -29.61 28.89 -0.92
C VAL A 16 -29.94 30.37 -0.77
N ILE A 17 -28.93 31.22 -0.53
CA ILE A 17 -29.12 32.69 -0.44
C ILE A 17 -29.65 33.24 -1.78
N GLY A 18 -29.08 32.80 -2.90
CA GLY A 18 -29.54 33.22 -4.23
C GLY A 18 -31.01 32.84 -4.49
N PHE A 19 -31.40 31.62 -4.11
CA PHE A 19 -32.78 31.14 -4.24
C PHE A 19 -33.74 31.92 -3.34
N PHE A 20 -33.31 32.25 -2.12
CA PHE A 20 -34.11 33.04 -1.18
C PHE A 20 -34.32 34.47 -1.69
N ILE A 21 -33.27 35.15 -2.16
CA ILE A 21 -33.36 36.50 -2.73
C ILE A 21 -34.29 36.51 -3.95
N ALA A 22 -34.13 35.55 -4.86
CA ALA A 22 -34.99 35.42 -6.04
C ALA A 22 -36.47 35.20 -5.64
N GLY A 23 -36.71 34.35 -4.64
CA GLY A 23 -38.05 34.08 -4.11
C GLY A 23 -38.71 35.30 -3.48
N VAL A 24 -37.97 36.08 -2.67
CA VAL A 24 -38.47 37.34 -2.07
C VAL A 24 -38.82 38.36 -3.15
N VAL A 25 -37.99 38.50 -4.19
CA VAL A 25 -38.28 39.45 -5.29
C VAL A 25 -39.48 39.00 -6.13
N LEU A 26 -39.59 37.70 -6.45
CA LEU A 26 -40.77 37.14 -7.13
C LEU A 26 -42.05 37.31 -6.31
N TYR A 27 -41.99 37.03 -5.00
CA TYR A 27 -43.13 37.22 -4.11
C TYR A 27 -43.56 38.69 -4.03
N GLY A 28 -42.60 39.61 -3.86
CA GLY A 28 -42.87 41.05 -3.88
C GLY A 28 -43.48 41.53 -5.21
N TYR A 29 -43.04 40.96 -6.34
CA TYR A 29 -43.62 41.23 -7.65
C TYR A 29 -45.09 40.78 -7.74
N PHE A 30 -45.40 39.56 -7.27
CA PHE A 30 -46.77 39.05 -7.27
C PHE A 30 -47.71 39.86 -6.35
N VAL A 31 -47.24 40.26 -5.16
CA VAL A 31 -48.06 41.00 -4.18
C VAL A 31 -48.35 42.43 -4.63
N THR A 32 -47.43 43.09 -5.35
CA THR A 32 -47.60 44.50 -5.73
C THR A 32 -48.43 44.73 -6.99
N HIS A 33 -48.94 43.68 -7.66
CA HIS A 33 -49.82 43.76 -8.85
C HIS A 33 -49.34 44.70 -9.98
N LYS A 34 -48.05 45.07 -10.00
CA LYS A 34 -47.46 45.90 -11.05
C LYS A 34 -46.87 44.99 -12.12
N ASN A 35 -47.63 44.79 -13.20
CA ASN A 35 -47.19 44.10 -14.42
C ASN A 35 -46.14 44.91 -15.22
N SER A 36 -45.14 45.49 -14.55
CA SER A 36 -44.06 46.19 -15.23
C SER A 36 -42.96 45.19 -15.56
N LEU A 37 -42.65 45.07 -16.85
CA LEU A 37 -41.60 44.21 -17.39
C LEU A 37 -40.25 44.42 -16.68
N GLY A 38 -39.97 45.64 -16.20
CA GLY A 38 -38.75 45.98 -15.46
C GLY A 38 -38.62 45.33 -14.08
N GLY A 39 -39.74 45.04 -13.40
CA GLY A 39 -39.74 44.32 -12.12
C GLY A 39 -39.31 42.86 -12.28
N LEU A 40 -39.77 42.21 -13.36
CA LEU A 40 -39.35 40.86 -13.73
C LEU A 40 -37.87 40.79 -14.11
N ILE A 41 -37.41 41.74 -14.95
CA ILE A 41 -36.00 41.76 -15.41
C ILE A 41 -35.05 42.01 -14.22
N SER A 42 -35.36 42.96 -13.32
CA SER A 42 -34.52 43.24 -12.15
C SER A 42 -34.43 42.06 -11.18
N GLY A 43 -35.52 41.34 -10.94
CA GLY A 43 -35.52 40.14 -10.10
C GLY A 43 -34.71 38.98 -10.68
N VAL A 44 -34.82 38.75 -11.99
CA VAL A 44 -34.03 37.72 -12.68
C VAL A 44 -32.54 38.07 -12.67
N VAL A 45 -32.19 39.34 -12.93
CA VAL A 45 -30.79 39.80 -12.94
C VAL A 45 -30.17 39.71 -11.54
N MET A 46 -30.87 40.15 -10.48
CA MET A 46 -30.32 40.07 -9.12
C MET A 46 -30.20 38.64 -8.58
N GLY A 47 -31.18 37.77 -8.86
CA GLY A 47 -31.10 36.36 -8.46
C GLY A 47 -29.95 35.60 -9.13
N SER A 48 -29.63 35.95 -10.38
CA SER A 48 -28.58 35.26 -11.14
C SER A 48 -27.15 35.60 -10.69
N VAL A 49 -26.90 36.78 -10.09
CA VAL A 49 -25.55 37.14 -9.59
C VAL A 49 -25.07 36.24 -8.46
N ALA A 50 -25.96 35.75 -7.59
CA ALA A 50 -25.60 34.83 -6.50
C ALA A 50 -25.73 33.35 -6.92
N PHE A 51 -26.74 33.04 -7.74
CA PHE A 51 -27.04 31.67 -8.15
C PHE A 51 -26.00 31.09 -9.12
N VAL A 52 -25.53 31.88 -10.09
CA VAL A 52 -24.56 31.40 -11.10
C VAL A 52 -23.21 31.05 -10.46
N PRO A 53 -22.59 31.89 -9.61
CA PRO A 53 -21.36 31.50 -8.91
C PRO A 53 -21.55 30.31 -7.95
N GLY A 54 -22.68 30.24 -7.24
CA GLY A 54 -22.99 29.14 -6.33
C GLY A 54 -23.11 27.79 -7.05
N THR A 55 -23.82 27.77 -8.18
CA THR A 55 -23.96 26.57 -9.02
C THR A 55 -22.62 26.16 -9.66
N ILE A 56 -21.81 27.11 -10.13
CA ILE A 56 -20.47 26.81 -10.66
C ILE A 56 -19.58 26.19 -9.57
N LEU A 57 -19.57 26.74 -8.35
CA LEU A 57 -18.80 26.19 -7.23
C LEU A 57 -19.25 24.78 -6.86
N LEU A 58 -20.57 24.51 -6.86
CA LEU A 58 -21.11 23.17 -6.63
C LEU A 58 -20.66 22.18 -7.70
N ILE A 59 -20.72 22.56 -8.98
CA ILE A 59 -20.26 21.70 -10.09
C ILE A 59 -18.77 21.39 -9.95
N LEU A 60 -17.93 22.41 -9.70
CA LEU A 60 -16.50 22.23 -9.49
C LEU A 60 -16.20 21.30 -8.30
N ALA A 61 -16.96 21.45 -7.22
CA ALA A 61 -16.80 20.62 -6.03
C ALA A 61 -17.24 19.16 -6.29
N MET A 62 -18.33 18.93 -7.04
CA MET A 62 -18.74 17.59 -7.46
C MET A 62 -17.68 16.93 -8.36
N ILE A 63 -17.07 17.69 -9.27
CA ILE A 63 -15.98 17.20 -10.13
C ILE A 63 -14.77 16.78 -9.27
N ASP A 64 -14.42 17.58 -8.27
CA ASP A 64 -13.30 17.27 -7.36
C ASP A 64 -13.59 16.02 -6.52
N ILE A 65 -14.81 15.86 -6.00
CA ILE A 65 -15.24 14.66 -5.26
C ILE A 65 -15.11 13.42 -6.14
N ARG A 66 -15.59 13.46 -7.40
CA ARG A 66 -15.48 12.31 -8.31
C ARG A 66 -14.03 11.95 -8.63
N LYS A 67 -13.16 12.94 -8.83
CA LYS A 67 -11.72 12.72 -9.05
C LYS A 67 -11.06 12.08 -7.84
N ASN A 68 -11.39 12.56 -6.65
CA ASN A 68 -10.86 12.02 -5.39
C ASN A 68 -11.43 10.64 -5.04
N ALA A 69 -12.65 10.32 -5.46
CA ALA A 69 -13.26 9.01 -5.21
C ALA A 69 -12.48 7.86 -5.89
N PHE A 70 -11.90 8.11 -7.06
CA PHE A 70 -11.03 7.12 -7.70
C PHE A 70 -9.72 6.93 -6.92
N ASP A 71 -9.08 8.03 -6.51
CA ASP A 71 -7.84 7.99 -5.72
C ASP A 71 -8.08 7.23 -4.39
N LEU A 72 -9.21 7.46 -3.71
CA LEU A 72 -9.58 6.74 -2.49
C LEU A 72 -9.82 5.24 -2.74
N ARG A 73 -10.42 4.88 -3.87
CA ARG A 73 -10.62 3.47 -4.23
C ARG A 73 -9.29 2.77 -4.47
N VAL A 74 -8.37 3.41 -5.19
CA VAL A 74 -7.02 2.87 -5.43
C VAL A 74 -6.25 2.77 -4.11
N ALA A 75 -6.34 3.79 -3.24
CA ALA A 75 -5.72 3.77 -1.92
C ALA A 75 -6.24 2.60 -1.06
N ASN A 76 -7.55 2.35 -1.04
CA ASN A 76 -8.14 1.22 -0.29
C ASN A 76 -7.70 -0.15 -0.85
N ILE A 77 -7.55 -0.28 -2.17
CA ILE A 77 -7.00 -1.51 -2.75
C ILE A 77 -5.54 -1.68 -2.32
N LEU A 78 -4.73 -0.62 -2.37
CA LEU A 78 -3.33 -0.66 -1.93
C LEU A 78 -3.19 -0.98 -0.45
N ASP A 79 -4.05 -0.41 0.40
CA ASP A 79 -4.08 -0.68 1.84
C ASP A 79 -4.36 -2.15 2.15
N LYS A 80 -5.23 -2.78 1.35
CA LYS A 80 -5.55 -4.21 1.50
C LYS A 80 -4.44 -5.16 1.02
N TYR A 81 -3.55 -4.69 0.15
CA TYR A 81 -2.51 -5.51 -0.46
C TYR A 81 -1.14 -4.92 -0.21
N ASP A 82 -0.36 -5.57 0.66
CA ASP A 82 1.03 -5.20 0.97
C ASP A 82 1.91 -4.99 -0.27
N ARG A 83 1.68 -5.82 -1.31
CA ARG A 83 2.40 -5.81 -2.57
C ARG A 83 1.47 -6.06 -3.74
N ILE A 84 1.54 -5.22 -4.77
CA ILE A 84 0.72 -5.38 -5.98
C ILE A 84 1.41 -4.82 -7.23
N THR A 85 1.35 -5.56 -8.34
CA THR A 85 1.83 -5.05 -9.63
C THR A 85 0.88 -4.00 -10.22
N PRO A 86 1.38 -3.00 -10.97
CA PRO A 86 0.55 -2.01 -11.66
C PRO A 86 -0.55 -2.64 -12.51
N ALA A 87 -0.25 -3.72 -13.22
CA ALA A 87 -1.20 -4.47 -14.04
C ALA A 87 -2.34 -5.09 -13.21
N THR A 88 -2.02 -5.71 -12.07
CA THR A 88 -3.05 -6.32 -11.20
C THR A 88 -3.89 -5.24 -10.53
N LEU A 89 -3.26 -4.13 -10.13
CA LEU A 89 -3.93 -2.98 -9.55
C LEU A 89 -4.88 -2.33 -10.57
N ALA A 90 -4.45 -2.15 -11.81
CA ALA A 90 -5.26 -1.66 -12.93
C ALA A 90 -6.48 -2.56 -13.19
N LYS A 91 -6.26 -3.88 -13.22
CA LYS A 91 -7.33 -4.87 -13.38
C LYS A 91 -8.38 -4.78 -12.26
N LYS A 92 -7.94 -4.67 -10.99
CA LYS A 92 -8.85 -4.54 -9.82
C LYS A 92 -9.54 -3.17 -9.75
N ALA A 93 -8.87 -2.11 -10.18
CA ALA A 93 -9.42 -0.77 -10.22
C ALA A 93 -10.33 -0.51 -11.43
N HIS A 94 -10.42 -1.48 -12.36
CA HIS A 94 -11.12 -1.35 -13.64
C HIS A 94 -10.68 -0.09 -14.42
N ALA A 95 -9.37 0.14 -14.48
CA ALA A 95 -8.76 1.32 -15.11
C ALA A 95 -7.50 0.93 -15.89
N SER A 96 -7.02 1.84 -16.75
CA SER A 96 -5.72 1.67 -17.40
C SER A 96 -4.58 1.82 -16.41
N GLU A 97 -3.46 1.15 -16.68
CA GLU A 97 -2.24 1.22 -15.86
C GLU A 97 -1.75 2.66 -15.69
N ALA A 98 -1.65 3.42 -16.79
CA ALA A 98 -1.26 4.84 -16.74
C ALA A 98 -2.17 5.68 -15.83
N LYS A 99 -3.49 5.40 -15.81
CA LYS A 99 -4.42 6.12 -14.93
C LYS A 99 -4.20 5.76 -13.47
N VAL A 100 -3.92 4.50 -13.17
CA VAL A 100 -3.57 4.02 -11.83
C VAL A 100 -2.26 4.64 -11.35
N GLU A 101 -1.21 4.63 -12.15
CA GLU A 101 0.09 5.22 -11.78
C GLU A 101 -0.02 6.72 -11.46
N SER A 102 -0.77 7.46 -12.27
CA SER A 102 -1.06 8.87 -12.00
C SER A 102 -1.82 9.07 -10.68
N SER A 103 -2.68 8.12 -10.33
CA SER A 103 -3.47 8.12 -9.10
C SER A 103 -2.60 7.80 -7.89
N VAL A 104 -1.73 6.79 -7.98
CA VAL A 104 -0.73 6.47 -6.95
C VAL A 104 0.15 7.68 -6.66
N SER A 105 0.64 8.36 -7.69
CA SER A 105 1.44 9.58 -7.53
C SER A 105 0.68 10.69 -6.79
N ARG A 106 -0.62 10.86 -7.07
CA ARG A 106 -1.48 11.81 -6.35
C ARG A 106 -1.76 11.39 -4.91
N ILE A 107 -1.95 10.10 -4.65
CA ILE A 107 -2.18 9.53 -3.31
C ILE A 107 -0.95 9.82 -2.43
N ILE A 108 0.25 9.54 -2.95
CA ILE A 108 1.52 9.84 -2.28
C ILE A 108 1.65 11.35 -2.05
N GLY A 109 1.42 12.18 -3.07
CA GLY A 109 1.53 13.64 -2.95
C GLY A 109 0.50 14.27 -1.99
N LYS A 110 -0.65 13.61 -1.78
CA LYS A 110 -1.68 14.03 -0.80
C LYS A 110 -1.39 13.50 0.61
N GLY A 111 -0.38 12.64 0.79
CA GLY A 111 -0.06 11.99 2.06
C GLY A 111 -1.14 11.02 2.53
N LEU A 112 -1.94 10.46 1.62
CA LEU A 112 -3.02 9.53 1.97
C LEU A 112 -2.49 8.14 2.32
N LEU A 113 -1.42 7.71 1.67
CA LEU A 113 -0.76 6.43 1.89
C LEU A 113 0.70 6.53 1.44
N ILE A 114 1.62 5.94 2.22
CA ILE A 114 3.04 5.86 1.85
C ILE A 114 3.24 4.56 1.07
N VAL A 115 3.48 4.70 -0.23
CA VAL A 115 3.69 3.59 -1.16
C VAL A 115 5.02 3.78 -1.87
N TYR A 116 5.82 2.72 -1.92
CA TYR A 116 7.09 2.67 -2.62
C TYR A 116 6.91 1.89 -3.92
N PHE A 117 7.52 2.36 -5.01
CA PHE A 117 7.62 1.59 -6.24
C PHE A 117 8.96 0.85 -6.28
N ASP A 118 8.90 -0.47 -6.22
CA ASP A 118 10.07 -1.33 -6.30
C ASP A 118 10.44 -1.55 -7.77
N LYS A 119 11.56 -0.96 -8.19
CA LYS A 119 12.06 -1.08 -9.58
C LYS A 119 12.53 -2.49 -9.94
N SER A 120 12.95 -3.29 -8.96
CA SER A 120 13.49 -4.63 -9.21
C SER A 120 12.38 -5.64 -9.51
N THR A 121 11.23 -5.50 -8.85
CA THR A 121 10.07 -6.39 -9.00
C THR A 121 8.96 -5.78 -9.86
N GLY A 122 8.98 -4.46 -10.09
CA GLY A 122 7.92 -3.74 -10.80
C GLY A 122 6.62 -3.69 -10.00
N GLU A 123 6.69 -3.57 -8.68
CA GLU A 123 5.54 -3.65 -7.77
C GLU A 123 5.41 -2.40 -6.90
N PHE A 124 4.18 -2.04 -6.57
CA PHE A 124 3.89 -1.11 -5.48
C PHE A 124 3.92 -1.88 -4.17
N VAL A 125 4.67 -1.35 -3.20
CA VAL A 125 4.85 -1.94 -1.86
C VAL A 125 4.46 -0.90 -0.82
N THR A 126 3.58 -1.27 0.10
CA THR A 126 3.20 -0.41 1.23
C THR A 126 4.33 -0.38 2.27
N GLN A 127 4.30 0.63 3.15
CA GLN A 127 5.24 0.68 4.28
C GLN A 127 5.14 -0.57 5.17
N GLU A 128 3.92 -1.07 5.41
CA GLU A 128 3.67 -2.25 6.23
C GLU A 128 4.26 -3.51 5.57
N GLY A 129 3.99 -3.71 4.28
CA GLY A 129 4.55 -4.82 3.52
C GLY A 129 6.09 -4.82 3.50
N ARG A 130 6.71 -3.63 3.47
CA ARG A 130 8.16 -3.48 3.61
C ARG A 130 8.65 -3.87 4.99
N ALA A 131 8.00 -3.39 6.06
CA ALA A 131 8.37 -3.70 7.43
C ALA A 131 8.26 -5.20 7.74
N ILE A 132 7.24 -5.87 7.20
CA ILE A 132 7.09 -7.34 7.30
C ILE A 132 8.25 -8.04 6.60
N ALA A 133 8.58 -7.64 5.37
CA ALA A 133 9.70 -8.23 4.64
C ALA A 133 11.05 -8.06 5.36
N GLU A 134 11.31 -6.87 5.91
CA GLU A 134 12.52 -6.58 6.70
C GLU A 134 12.56 -7.42 7.99
N ARG A 135 11.42 -7.60 8.67
CA ARG A 135 11.32 -8.45 9.86
C ARG A 135 11.63 -9.92 9.54
N VAL A 136 11.10 -10.45 8.43
CA VAL A 136 11.37 -11.84 8.00
C VAL A 136 12.87 -12.04 7.73
N ILE A 137 13.52 -11.10 7.04
CA ILE A 137 14.97 -11.19 6.80
C ILE A 137 15.75 -11.06 8.10
N GLY A 138 15.38 -10.14 9.00
CA GLY A 138 16.01 -10.03 10.31
C GLY A 138 15.94 -11.32 11.13
N LEU A 139 14.83 -12.05 11.06
CA LEU A 139 14.71 -13.37 11.69
C LEU A 139 15.67 -14.39 11.07
N ILE A 140 15.75 -14.44 9.73
CA ILE A 140 16.67 -15.35 9.02
C ILE A 140 18.12 -15.06 9.38
N ASP A 141 18.52 -13.78 9.39
CA ASP A 141 19.88 -13.37 9.71
C ASP A 141 20.21 -13.66 11.18
N SER A 142 19.29 -13.40 12.11
CA SER A 142 19.50 -13.68 13.54
C SER A 142 19.71 -15.17 13.85
N LYS A 143 18.95 -16.06 13.19
CA LYS A 143 19.02 -17.49 13.43
C LYS A 143 20.13 -18.18 12.66
N ARG A 144 20.69 -17.51 11.64
CA ARG A 144 21.67 -18.02 10.67
C ARG A 144 21.16 -19.18 9.81
N ARG A 145 20.49 -20.17 10.39
CA ARG A 145 19.83 -21.33 9.75
C ARG A 145 18.39 -21.44 10.28
N THR A 146 17.42 -21.49 9.39
CA THR A 146 15.99 -21.63 9.77
C THR A 146 15.25 -22.49 8.75
N THR A 147 14.14 -23.10 9.17
CA THR A 147 13.20 -23.74 8.23
C THR A 147 12.05 -22.81 7.89
N ILE A 148 11.39 -23.06 6.76
CA ILE A 148 10.15 -22.36 6.39
C ILE A 148 9.09 -22.56 7.48
N GLU A 149 8.98 -23.77 8.02
CA GLU A 149 8.02 -24.10 9.09
C GLU A 149 8.25 -23.27 10.35
N GLN A 150 9.51 -23.11 10.77
CA GLN A 150 9.86 -22.23 11.88
C GLN A 150 9.47 -20.78 11.59
N LEU A 151 9.76 -20.27 10.39
CA LEU A 151 9.36 -18.92 10.02
C LEU A 151 7.85 -18.76 9.95
N THR A 152 7.10 -19.75 9.47
CA THR A 152 5.62 -19.71 9.47
C THR A 152 5.06 -19.71 10.89
N THR A 153 5.70 -20.45 11.82
CA THR A 153 5.28 -20.51 13.22
C THR A 153 5.53 -19.20 13.93
N GLU A 154 6.67 -18.55 13.67
CA GLU A 154 7.04 -17.29 14.34
C GLU A 154 6.37 -16.06 13.75
N THR A 155 6.15 -16.05 12.43
CA THR A 155 5.55 -14.89 11.76
C THR A 155 4.04 -15.03 11.57
N GLY A 156 3.48 -16.24 11.71
CA GLY A 156 2.07 -16.54 11.40
C GLY A 156 1.74 -16.48 9.89
N MET A 157 2.75 -16.30 9.04
CA MET A 157 2.57 -16.16 7.59
C MET A 157 2.48 -17.52 6.89
N LYS A 158 1.92 -17.52 5.68
CA LYS A 158 1.90 -18.74 4.85
C LYS A 158 3.28 -19.00 4.25
N ALA A 159 3.64 -20.28 4.10
CA ALA A 159 4.91 -20.70 3.49
C ALA A 159 5.16 -20.04 2.11
N ASP A 160 4.13 -19.90 1.28
CA ASP A 160 4.25 -19.30 -0.04
C ASP A 160 4.53 -17.78 0.01
N GLU A 161 4.01 -17.08 1.02
CA GLU A 161 4.28 -15.65 1.22
C GLU A 161 5.73 -15.43 1.65
N ILE A 162 6.23 -16.28 2.55
CA ILE A 162 7.62 -16.24 3.00
C ILE A 162 8.57 -16.49 1.82
N LYS A 163 8.29 -17.51 0.98
CA LYS A 163 9.07 -17.75 -0.24
C LYS A 163 9.11 -16.53 -1.15
N LYS A 164 7.96 -15.89 -1.39
CA LYS A 164 7.89 -14.66 -2.21
C LYS A 164 8.68 -13.50 -1.60
N ILE A 165 8.63 -13.34 -0.28
CA ILE A 165 9.40 -12.32 0.44
C ILE A 165 10.89 -12.56 0.28
N VAL A 166 11.37 -13.78 0.57
CA VAL A 166 12.80 -14.14 0.49
C VAL A 166 13.31 -13.97 -0.94
N VAL A 167 12.60 -14.49 -1.95
CA VAL A 167 12.96 -14.32 -3.36
C VAL A 167 12.95 -12.84 -3.76
N GLY A 168 11.96 -12.08 -3.31
CA GLY A 168 11.87 -10.64 -3.58
C GLY A 168 13.00 -9.84 -2.93
N MET A 169 13.43 -10.19 -1.72
CA MET A 169 14.58 -9.58 -1.04
C MET A 169 15.90 -9.97 -1.73
N ALA A 170 16.03 -11.22 -2.18
CA ALA A 170 17.21 -11.69 -2.92
C ALA A 170 17.38 -10.94 -4.25
N LYS A 171 16.30 -10.76 -5.02
CA LYS A 171 16.32 -9.97 -6.27
C LYS A 171 16.75 -8.51 -6.07
N ARG A 172 16.51 -7.96 -4.89
CA ARG A 172 16.94 -6.59 -4.51
C ARG A 172 18.38 -6.51 -4.03
N GLY A 173 19.07 -7.65 -3.87
CA GLY A 173 20.36 -7.70 -3.21
C GLY A 173 20.30 -7.42 -1.70
N LEU A 174 19.09 -7.42 -1.11
CA LEU A 174 18.89 -7.21 0.34
C LEU A 174 19.01 -8.51 1.14
N PHE A 175 19.04 -9.66 0.45
CA PHE A 175 19.29 -10.96 1.05
C PHE A 175 20.30 -11.71 0.20
N SER A 176 21.41 -12.16 0.81
CA SER A 176 22.51 -12.85 0.12
C SER A 176 22.68 -14.30 0.60
N GLY A 177 21.73 -14.83 1.35
CA GLY A 177 21.75 -16.21 1.82
C GLY A 177 21.36 -17.22 0.74
N THR A 178 21.47 -18.50 1.08
CA THR A 178 21.03 -19.60 0.22
C THR A 178 19.72 -20.19 0.74
N TYR A 179 18.94 -20.76 -0.16
CA TYR A 179 17.70 -21.42 0.19
C TYR A 179 17.59 -22.74 -0.57
N ASP A 180 17.06 -23.76 0.10
CA ASP A 180 16.65 -25.02 -0.49
C ASP A 180 15.14 -25.19 -0.26
N TRP A 181 14.36 -24.99 -1.32
CA TRP A 181 12.91 -25.12 -1.26
C TRP A 181 12.42 -26.57 -1.15
N LYS A 182 13.23 -27.55 -1.55
CA LYS A 182 12.90 -28.97 -1.42
C LYS A 182 13.11 -29.42 0.02
N ALA A 183 14.24 -29.02 0.61
CA ALA A 183 14.54 -29.31 2.02
C ALA A 183 13.80 -28.36 3.00
N GLY A 184 13.21 -27.27 2.51
CA GLY A 184 12.52 -26.28 3.34
C GLY A 184 13.45 -25.45 4.22
N LYS A 185 14.74 -25.34 3.85
CA LYS A 185 15.79 -24.71 4.65
C LYS A 185 16.27 -23.40 4.04
N ILE A 186 16.55 -22.43 4.89
CA ILE A 186 17.10 -21.13 4.51
C ILE A 186 18.33 -20.87 5.38
N LEU A 187 19.43 -20.51 4.73
CA LEU A 187 20.70 -20.17 5.33
C LEU A 187 21.00 -18.70 5.02
N SER A 188 21.36 -17.95 6.05
CA SER A 188 21.92 -16.60 5.88
C SER A 188 23.26 -16.64 5.14
N ALA A 189 23.69 -15.50 4.60
CA ALA A 189 25.00 -15.40 3.97
C ALA A 189 26.12 -15.73 4.97
N GLU A 190 25.97 -15.29 6.22
CA GLU A 190 26.91 -15.60 7.30
C GLU A 190 26.99 -17.11 7.57
N ALA A 191 25.86 -17.80 7.65
CA ALA A 191 25.83 -19.25 7.83
C ALA A 191 26.59 -19.98 6.71
N VAL A 192 26.43 -19.54 5.46
CA VAL A 192 27.13 -20.13 4.31
C VAL A 192 28.65 -19.97 4.46
N HIS A 193 29.12 -18.82 4.91
CA HIS A 193 30.55 -18.58 5.18
C HIS A 193 31.07 -19.43 6.35
N LEU A 194 30.28 -19.60 7.41
CA LEU A 194 30.65 -20.42 8.56
C LEU A 194 30.68 -21.91 8.21
N LEU A 195 29.78 -22.38 7.34
CA LEU A 195 29.76 -23.78 6.88
C LEU A 195 31.00 -24.19 6.11
N GLN A 196 31.70 -23.24 5.48
CA GLN A 196 32.98 -23.54 4.81
C GLN A 196 34.09 -23.91 5.81
N LYS A 197 33.99 -23.42 7.05
CA LYS A 197 34.94 -23.66 8.13
C LYS A 197 34.50 -24.78 9.09
N ALA A 198 33.24 -25.17 9.04
CA ALA A 198 32.66 -26.18 9.91
C ALA A 198 33.27 -27.58 9.65
N PRO A 199 33.43 -28.40 10.70
CA PRO A 199 33.90 -29.78 10.54
C PRO A 199 32.88 -30.59 9.72
N LYS A 200 33.33 -31.16 8.60
CA LYS A 200 32.49 -32.01 7.74
C LYS A 200 32.39 -33.45 8.26
N ASN A 201 33.35 -33.86 9.08
CA ASN A 201 33.45 -35.22 9.59
C ASN A 201 33.37 -35.18 11.12
N CYS A 202 32.76 -36.21 11.69
CA CYS A 202 32.70 -36.37 13.14
C CYS A 202 34.12 -36.60 13.70
N PRO A 203 34.56 -35.84 14.72
CA PRO A 203 35.89 -36.02 15.32
C PRO A 203 36.04 -37.36 16.05
N ASN A 204 34.92 -37.98 16.45
CA ASN A 204 34.93 -39.24 17.21
C ASN A 204 35.00 -40.48 16.30
N CYS A 205 34.17 -40.56 15.26
CA CYS A 205 34.09 -41.75 14.40
C CYS A 205 34.58 -41.53 12.96
N GLY A 206 34.93 -40.31 12.57
CA GLY A 206 35.37 -39.97 11.21
C GLY A 206 34.26 -39.96 10.15
N ALA A 207 33.03 -40.32 10.50
CA ALA A 207 31.91 -40.34 9.55
C ALA A 207 31.55 -38.93 9.07
N THR A 208 31.15 -38.81 7.80
CA THR A 208 30.67 -37.56 7.22
C THR A 208 29.36 -37.16 7.88
N LEU A 209 29.28 -35.93 8.37
CA LEU A 209 28.09 -35.38 9.00
C LEU A 209 27.08 -35.00 7.93
N SER A 210 25.83 -35.42 8.13
CA SER A 210 24.69 -35.08 7.24
C SER A 210 24.52 -33.56 7.12
N GLU A 211 24.73 -32.84 8.22
CA GLU A 211 24.70 -31.37 8.29
C GLU A 211 25.85 -30.89 9.19
N PRO A 212 26.80 -30.08 8.70
CA PRO A 212 27.84 -29.53 9.56
C PRO A 212 27.24 -28.56 10.60
N PRO A 213 27.73 -28.56 11.85
CA PRO A 213 27.23 -27.66 12.88
C PRO A 213 27.70 -26.23 12.61
N LEU A 214 26.82 -25.26 12.82
CA LEU A 214 27.20 -23.86 12.87
C LEU A 214 27.74 -23.51 14.27
N PRO A 215 28.54 -22.43 14.41
CA PRO A 215 29.03 -22.00 15.71
C PRO A 215 27.92 -21.81 16.74
N GLY A 216 27.97 -22.53 17.86
CA GLY A 216 26.93 -22.54 18.90
C GLY A 216 25.73 -23.46 18.63
N GLU A 217 25.79 -24.28 17.59
CA GLU A 217 24.83 -25.37 17.32
C GLU A 217 25.45 -26.70 17.76
N GLU A 218 24.65 -27.54 18.40
CA GLU A 218 25.03 -28.89 18.79
C GLU A 218 24.26 -29.89 17.93
N ILE A 219 24.98 -30.70 17.17
CA ILE A 219 24.37 -31.76 16.36
C ILE A 219 24.81 -33.13 16.88
N LYS A 220 23.89 -34.09 16.86
CA LYS A 220 24.21 -35.47 17.20
C LYS A 220 24.67 -36.19 15.93
N CYS A 221 25.82 -36.85 15.98
CA CYS A 221 26.29 -37.68 14.88
C CYS A 221 25.36 -38.90 14.69
N ASP A 222 24.82 -39.08 13.47
CA ASP A 222 23.93 -40.19 13.13
C ASP A 222 24.58 -41.57 13.26
N PHE A 223 25.91 -41.65 13.17
CA PHE A 223 26.65 -42.91 13.21
C PHE A 223 27.03 -43.36 14.62
N CYS A 224 27.60 -42.46 15.44
CA CYS A 224 28.12 -42.82 16.76
C CYS A 224 27.39 -42.15 17.93
N GLY A 225 26.44 -41.25 17.67
CA GLY A 225 25.69 -40.53 18.69
C GLY A 225 26.47 -39.44 19.44
N HIS A 226 27.73 -39.19 19.08
CA HIS A 226 28.54 -38.12 19.68
C HIS A 226 28.01 -36.74 19.30
N ILE A 227 28.00 -35.81 20.25
CA ILE A 227 27.59 -34.43 20.02
C ILE A 227 28.77 -33.68 19.42
N VAL A 228 28.59 -33.19 18.20
CA VAL A 228 29.55 -32.32 17.53
C VAL A 228 29.10 -30.88 17.69
N THR A 229 29.97 -30.05 18.24
CA THR A 229 29.75 -28.62 18.39
C THR A 229 30.47 -27.86 17.28
N GLY A 230 29.85 -26.79 16.78
CA GLY A 230 30.40 -25.91 15.75
C GLY A 230 31.18 -24.72 16.31
#